data_AF-A0A2E0GIM5-F1
#
_entry.id   AF-A0A2E0GIM5-F1
#
_cell.length_a   1.000
_cell.length_b   1.000
_cell.length_c   1.000
_cell.angle_alpha   90.00
_cell.angle_beta   90.00
_cell.angle_gamma   90.00
#
_symmetry.space_group_name_H-M   'P 1'
#
loop_
_entity.id
_entity.type
_entity.pdbx_description
1 polymer ?
#
loop_
_entity_poly.entity_id
_entity_poly.type
_entity_poly.pdbx_seq_one_letter_code
_entity_poly.pdbx_strand_id
1 'polypeptide(L)'
;MVLTGFYGESCLGSILNLKIYNLLVLEVCLRKFPLGHNQERRIKISNLIKKNISALILAAGKSSRMLGKNKLLEIINKEEIITIIVKETLKSNVDDIVVVTGHEEEKIKNVLQNLPVRYTKSTNYSNGMGNSISSGIKSLSKNTDGVIILLGDMPQTKFKNINILINSFNQNNNICILKYRGKTGNPVLFGSFYFNDLAKLTEDHGGKDIINNNLQRTISKEVNDSSILFDIDTPDDLNELLNR
;
A
#
# COMPACT_ATOMS: atom_id res chain seq x y z
N MET A 1 9.58 27.09 -38.01
CA MET A 1 8.20 27.50 -38.31
C MET A 1 7.61 28.14 -37.06
N VAL A 2 7.26 29.42 -37.19
CA VAL A 2 6.87 30.35 -36.13
C VAL A 2 5.53 29.94 -35.54
N LEU A 3 5.42 29.90 -34.21
CA LEU A 3 4.15 30.09 -33.50
C LEU A 3 4.38 31.07 -32.35
N THR A 4 4.54 32.33 -32.73
CA THR A 4 4.21 33.48 -31.91
C THR A 4 2.69 33.66 -31.94
N GLY A 5 2.06 33.74 -30.77
CA GLY A 5 0.71 34.27 -30.61
C GLY A 5 -0.35 33.25 -30.23
N PHE A 6 -0.61 33.13 -28.92
CA PHE A 6 -1.95 33.08 -28.35
C PHE A 6 -1.82 33.47 -26.86
N TYR A 7 -2.06 34.75 -26.57
CA TYR A 7 -2.35 35.24 -25.23
C TYR A 7 -3.81 34.90 -24.92
N GLY A 8 -4.08 34.28 -23.77
CA GLY A 8 -5.43 34.03 -23.27
C GLY A 8 -5.59 32.63 -22.66
N GLU A 9 -6.44 32.53 -21.64
CA GLU A 9 -6.65 31.44 -20.67
C GLU A 9 -6.98 30.03 -21.21
N SER A 10 -6.80 29.73 -22.50
CA SER A 10 -7.26 28.48 -23.14
C SER A 10 -6.28 27.31 -23.14
N CYS A 11 -5.02 27.48 -22.69
CA CYS A 11 -4.04 26.38 -22.72
C CYS A 11 -4.28 25.25 -21.70
N LEU A 12 -5.05 25.48 -20.62
CA LEU A 12 -5.33 24.41 -19.65
C LEU A 12 -6.28 23.33 -20.19
N GLY A 13 -7.20 23.69 -21.09
CA GLY A 13 -8.14 22.72 -21.68
C GLY A 13 -7.47 21.71 -22.61
N SER A 14 -6.36 22.11 -23.26
CA SER A 14 -5.68 21.30 -24.26
C SER A 14 -4.62 20.34 -23.70
N ILE A 15 -4.22 20.51 -22.43
CA ILE A 15 -3.21 19.65 -21.77
C ILE A 15 -3.86 18.40 -21.14
N LEU A 16 -5.16 18.42 -20.89
CA LEU A 16 -5.87 17.31 -20.24
C LEU A 16 -6.10 16.07 -21.12
N ASN A 17 -5.83 16.13 -22.42
CA ASN A 17 -6.16 15.04 -23.36
C ASN A 17 -4.97 14.32 -24.00
N LEU A 18 -3.75 14.56 -23.53
CA LEU A 18 -2.55 13.89 -24.04
C LEU A 18 -1.96 12.95 -22.99
N LYS A 19 -2.51 11.72 -22.93
CA LYS A 19 -1.71 10.56 -22.54
C LYS A 19 -0.51 10.56 -23.49
N ILE A 20 0.71 10.59 -22.94
CA ILE A 20 2.00 10.58 -23.66
C ILE A 20 2.48 11.98 -24.09
N TYR A 21 2.82 12.86 -23.14
CA TYR A 21 3.94 13.79 -23.35
C TYR A 21 4.78 13.91 -22.07
N ASN A 22 5.93 13.26 -22.14
CA ASN A 22 7.20 13.43 -21.45
C ASN A 22 7.27 14.46 -20.29
N LEU A 23 7.81 14.03 -19.13
CA LEU A 23 8.20 14.90 -18.00
C LEU A 23 8.94 16.18 -18.45
N LEU A 24 9.71 16.07 -19.54
CA LEU A 24 10.47 17.16 -20.15
C LEU A 24 9.59 18.35 -20.60
N VAL A 25 8.39 18.11 -21.14
CA VAL A 25 7.51 19.18 -21.64
C VAL A 25 6.96 20.01 -20.48
N LEU A 26 6.61 19.34 -19.38
CA LEU A 26 6.16 20.00 -18.16
C LEU A 26 7.28 20.84 -17.52
N GLU A 27 8.50 20.30 -17.46
CA GLU A 27 9.66 21.00 -16.91
C GLU A 27 10.04 22.24 -17.75
N VAL A 28 9.98 22.13 -19.08
CA VAL A 28 10.24 23.25 -20.00
C VAL A 28 9.16 24.33 -19.89
N CYS A 29 7.88 23.95 -19.75
CA CYS A 29 6.80 24.90 -19.49
C CYS A 29 7.01 25.63 -18.16
N LEU A 30 7.45 24.95 -17.09
CA LEU A 30 7.68 25.57 -15.78
C LEU A 30 8.90 26.49 -15.74
N ARG A 31 9.90 26.29 -16.60
CA ARG A 31 11.09 27.17 -16.70
C ARG A 31 10.84 28.48 -17.46
N LYS A 32 9.81 28.55 -18.31
CA LYS A 32 9.52 29.73 -19.16
C LYS A 32 8.64 30.81 -18.51
N PHE A 33 8.10 30.61 -17.31
CA PHE A 33 7.23 31.58 -16.62
C PHE A 33 7.87 32.15 -15.34
N PRO A 34 7.83 33.48 -15.10
CA PRO A 34 8.53 34.14 -14.00
C PRO A 34 7.99 33.75 -12.61
N LEU A 35 8.88 33.82 -11.61
CA LEU A 35 8.87 33.07 -10.34
C LEU A 35 7.81 33.46 -9.28
N GLY A 36 6.84 34.32 -9.58
CA GLY A 36 5.99 34.97 -8.56
C GLY A 36 4.80 34.18 -7.99
N HIS A 37 4.31 33.11 -8.65
CA HIS A 37 3.07 32.39 -8.27
C HIS A 37 3.21 30.85 -8.20
N ASN A 38 4.42 30.36 -7.96
CA ASN A 38 4.79 28.98 -8.33
C ASN A 38 4.51 27.87 -7.30
N GLN A 39 4.29 28.15 -6.01
CA GLN A 39 4.07 27.06 -5.05
C GLN A 39 2.71 26.38 -5.24
N GLU A 40 1.61 27.14 -5.29
CA GLU A 40 0.26 26.58 -5.46
C GLU A 40 0.08 25.85 -6.79
N ARG A 41 0.68 26.36 -7.87
CA ARG A 41 0.65 25.72 -9.20
C ARG A 41 1.49 24.43 -9.23
N ARG A 42 2.65 24.40 -8.58
CA ARG A 42 3.46 23.18 -8.43
C ARG A 42 2.74 22.13 -7.59
N ILE A 43 2.05 22.53 -6.51
CA ILE A 43 1.23 21.63 -5.69
C ILE A 43 0.06 21.05 -6.50
N LYS A 44 -0.63 21.88 -7.29
CA LYS A 44 -1.69 21.41 -8.20
C LYS A 44 -1.16 20.42 -9.24
N ILE A 45 -0.01 20.68 -9.84
CA ILE A 45 0.61 19.80 -10.84
C ILE A 45 1.14 18.49 -10.21
N SER A 46 1.75 18.54 -9.03
CA SER A 46 2.16 17.33 -8.32
C SER A 46 0.97 16.44 -7.93
N ASN A 47 -0.17 17.05 -7.62
CA ASN A 47 -1.42 16.33 -7.34
C ASN A 47 -2.08 15.75 -8.61
N LEU A 48 -1.71 16.23 -9.80
CA LEU A 48 -2.20 15.72 -11.09
C LEU A 48 -1.40 14.50 -11.59
N ILE A 49 -0.21 14.26 -11.05
CA ILE A 49 0.58 13.06 -11.37
C ILE A 49 0.05 11.91 -10.52
N LYS A 50 -0.64 10.96 -11.16
CA LYS A 50 -1.07 9.72 -10.49
C LYS A 50 0.15 9.05 -9.85
N LYS A 51 0.09 8.82 -8.55
CA LYS A 51 1.11 8.08 -7.80
C LYS A 51 0.95 6.58 -8.04
N ASN A 52 2.07 5.91 -8.27
CA ASN A 52 2.07 4.46 -8.43
C ASN A 52 2.15 3.78 -7.06
N ILE A 53 1.06 3.13 -6.64
CA ILE A 53 0.94 2.54 -5.30
C ILE A 53 0.89 1.02 -5.41
N SER A 54 1.86 0.34 -4.80
CA SER A 54 1.84 -1.12 -4.66
C SER A 54 1.19 -1.54 -3.35
N ALA A 55 0.41 -2.63 -3.38
CA ALA A 55 0.00 -3.35 -2.20
C ALA A 55 1.00 -4.47 -1.90
N LEU A 56 1.44 -4.57 -0.65
CA LEU A 56 2.29 -5.63 -0.15
C LEU A 56 1.53 -6.42 0.90
N ILE A 57 1.05 -7.61 0.53
CA ILE A 57 0.27 -8.49 1.42
C ILE A 57 1.22 -9.48 2.08
N LEU A 58 1.35 -9.41 3.40
CA LEU A 58 2.21 -10.29 4.17
C LEU A 58 1.49 -11.62 4.43
N ALA A 59 1.97 -12.69 3.79
CA ALA A 59 1.39 -14.04 3.86
C ALA A 59 2.45 -15.12 4.18
N ALA A 60 3.54 -14.72 4.84
CA ALA A 60 4.70 -15.59 5.09
C ALA A 60 4.67 -16.28 6.47
N GLY A 61 3.73 -15.90 7.34
CA GLY A 61 3.65 -16.33 8.74
C GLY A 61 3.40 -17.83 8.91
N LYS A 62 3.99 -18.41 9.97
CA LYS A 62 3.89 -19.86 10.28
C LYS A 62 2.57 -20.29 10.92
N SER A 63 1.72 -19.36 11.35
CA SER A 63 0.48 -19.69 12.08
C SER A 63 0.73 -20.56 13.32
N SER A 64 1.83 -20.32 14.04
CA SER A 64 2.28 -21.20 15.14
C SER A 64 1.26 -21.37 16.28
N ARG A 65 0.35 -20.40 16.46
CA ARG A 65 -0.71 -20.42 17.47
C ARG A 65 -2.00 -21.11 17.00
N MET A 66 -2.07 -21.58 15.74
CA MET A 66 -3.24 -22.19 15.12
C MET A 66 -3.20 -23.73 15.14
N LEU A 67 -2.52 -24.31 16.13
CA LEU A 67 -2.49 -25.76 16.37
C LEU A 67 -2.11 -26.59 15.13
N GLY A 68 -1.14 -26.10 14.35
CA GLY A 68 -0.61 -26.79 13.16
C GLY A 68 -1.36 -26.53 11.86
N LYS A 69 -2.39 -25.67 11.87
CA LYS A 69 -3.06 -25.22 10.64
C LYS A 69 -2.52 -23.86 10.18
N ASN A 70 -2.51 -23.65 8.87
CA ASN A 70 -2.19 -22.34 8.32
C ASN A 70 -3.44 -21.47 8.29
N LYS A 71 -3.49 -20.43 9.14
CA LYS A 71 -4.67 -19.56 9.26
C LYS A 71 -5.10 -18.94 7.95
N LEU A 72 -4.14 -18.65 7.06
CA LEU A 72 -4.42 -18.01 5.79
C LEU A 72 -5.26 -18.89 4.83
N LEU A 73 -5.24 -20.21 5.06
CA LEU A 73 -5.97 -21.22 4.29
C LEU A 73 -7.29 -21.64 4.96
N GLU A 74 -7.61 -21.13 6.16
CA GLU A 74 -8.91 -21.36 6.78
C GLU A 74 -10.01 -20.61 6.02
N ILE A 75 -11.21 -21.19 6.03
CA ILE A 75 -12.33 -20.74 5.20
C ILE A 75 -13.28 -19.87 6.02
N ILE A 76 -13.59 -18.69 5.50
CA ILE A 76 -14.64 -17.79 5.98
C ILE A 76 -15.60 -17.54 4.83
N ASN A 77 -16.90 -17.76 5.04
CA ASN A 77 -17.91 -17.53 4.01
C ASN A 77 -17.61 -18.20 2.66
N LYS A 78 -17.06 -19.44 2.70
CA LYS A 78 -16.67 -20.27 1.54
C LYS A 78 -15.40 -19.82 0.79
N GLU A 79 -14.65 -18.85 1.31
CA GLU A 79 -13.38 -18.41 0.72
C GLU A 79 -12.25 -18.48 1.76
N GLU A 80 -11.02 -18.76 1.33
CA GLU A 80 -9.87 -18.72 2.21
C GLU A 80 -9.59 -17.28 2.67
N ILE A 81 -9.08 -17.12 3.89
CA ILE A 81 -8.74 -15.82 4.47
C ILE A 81 -7.84 -15.00 3.54
N ILE A 82 -6.80 -15.61 2.97
CA ILE A 82 -5.90 -14.91 2.03
C ILE A 82 -6.62 -14.49 0.74
N THR A 83 -7.55 -15.31 0.24
CA THR A 83 -8.35 -15.01 -0.94
C THR A 83 -9.20 -13.77 -0.72
N ILE A 84 -9.82 -13.65 0.46
CA ILE A 84 -10.68 -12.51 0.83
C ILE A 84 -9.89 -11.20 0.79
N ILE A 85 -8.74 -11.14 1.47
CA ILE A 85 -7.96 -9.90 1.53
C ILE A 85 -7.36 -9.52 0.17
N VAL A 86 -6.93 -10.50 -0.64
CA VAL A 86 -6.46 -10.24 -2.01
C VAL A 86 -7.59 -9.69 -2.87
N LYS A 87 -8.80 -10.29 -2.82
CA LYS A 87 -9.97 -9.79 -3.56
C LYS A 87 -10.40 -8.40 -3.12
N GLU A 88 -10.37 -8.09 -1.82
CA GLU A 88 -10.61 -6.73 -1.33
C GLU A 88 -9.53 -5.76 -1.82
N THR A 89 -8.27 -6.17 -1.84
CA THR A 89 -7.18 -5.33 -2.35
C THR A 89 -7.33 -5.07 -3.85
N LEU A 90 -7.76 -6.06 -4.64
CA LEU A 90 -8.04 -5.90 -6.08
C LEU A 90 -9.19 -4.93 -6.39
N LYS A 91 -10.10 -4.69 -5.44
CA LYS A 91 -11.18 -3.69 -5.58
C LYS A 91 -10.70 -2.25 -5.27
N SER A 92 -9.48 -2.10 -4.77
CA SER A 92 -8.91 -0.80 -4.41
C SER A 92 -8.18 -0.14 -5.59
N ASN A 93 -7.68 1.08 -5.37
CA ASN A 93 -6.99 1.87 -6.38
C ASN A 93 -5.47 1.59 -6.45
N VAL A 94 -4.99 0.47 -5.90
CA VAL A 94 -3.59 0.05 -6.04
C VAL A 94 -3.27 -0.31 -7.50
N ASP A 95 -2.02 -0.10 -7.89
CA ASP A 95 -1.53 -0.35 -9.25
C ASP A 95 -0.91 -1.74 -9.42
N ASP A 96 -0.41 -2.33 -8.32
CA ASP A 96 0.27 -3.62 -8.30
C ASP A 96 0.05 -4.31 -6.95
N ILE A 97 -0.04 -5.64 -6.94
CA ILE A 97 -0.21 -6.43 -5.73
C ILE A 97 0.89 -7.47 -5.66
N VAL A 98 1.65 -7.44 -4.56
CA VAL A 98 2.69 -8.40 -4.25
C VAL A 98 2.30 -9.16 -2.98
N VAL A 99 2.19 -10.47 -3.10
CA VAL A 99 1.97 -11.38 -1.98
C VAL A 99 3.33 -11.92 -1.53
N VAL A 100 3.69 -11.62 -0.28
CA VAL A 100 4.91 -12.14 0.35
C VAL A 100 4.61 -13.51 0.93
N THR A 101 5.14 -14.56 0.33
CA THR A 101 4.96 -15.95 0.76
C THR A 101 6.13 -16.41 1.65
N GLY A 102 5.91 -17.51 2.38
CA GLY A 102 6.89 -18.11 3.27
C GLY A 102 6.54 -19.57 3.55
N HIS A 103 5.98 -19.83 4.73
CA HIS A 103 5.46 -21.14 5.07
C HIS A 103 4.34 -21.56 4.12
N GLU A 104 4.37 -22.81 3.63
CA GLU A 104 3.37 -23.38 2.71
C GLU A 104 3.07 -22.54 1.45
N GLU A 105 4.10 -21.88 0.90
CA GLU A 105 4.03 -21.04 -0.30
C GLU A 105 3.21 -21.65 -1.44
N GLU A 106 3.42 -22.93 -1.76
CA GLU A 106 2.74 -23.60 -2.86
C GLU A 106 1.22 -23.70 -2.65
N LYS A 107 0.76 -23.88 -1.40
CA LYS A 107 -0.68 -23.88 -1.09
C LYS A 107 -1.28 -22.49 -1.30
N ILE A 108 -0.59 -21.45 -0.85
CA ILE A 108 -1.03 -20.05 -1.04
C ILE A 108 -1.10 -19.72 -2.53
N LYS A 109 -0.07 -20.06 -3.31
CA LYS A 109 -0.06 -19.85 -4.77
C LYS A 109 -1.20 -20.60 -5.46
N ASN A 110 -1.47 -21.84 -5.07
CA ASN A 110 -2.55 -22.63 -5.66
C ASN A 110 -3.93 -21.99 -5.44
N VAL A 111 -4.19 -21.50 -4.23
CA VAL A 111 -5.45 -20.82 -3.90
C VAL A 111 -5.60 -19.51 -4.68
N LEU A 112 -4.50 -18.78 -4.88
CA LEU A 112 -4.49 -17.48 -5.56
C LEU A 112 -4.19 -17.55 -7.07
N GLN A 113 -4.09 -18.76 -7.66
CA GLN A 113 -3.56 -18.97 -9.02
C GLN A 113 -4.30 -18.22 -10.13
N ASN A 114 -5.60 -17.94 -9.93
CA ASN A 114 -6.46 -17.26 -10.90
C ASN A 114 -6.60 -15.76 -10.64
N LEU A 115 -5.83 -15.20 -9.70
CA LEU A 115 -5.86 -13.79 -9.34
C LEU A 115 -4.60 -13.08 -9.89
N PRO A 116 -4.74 -11.83 -10.39
CA PRO A 116 -3.63 -11.11 -11.01
C PRO A 116 -2.70 -10.51 -9.95
N VAL A 117 -1.94 -11.35 -9.27
CA VAL A 117 -0.99 -10.96 -8.22
C VAL A 117 0.42 -11.47 -8.53
N ARG A 118 1.42 -10.76 -8.04
CA ARG A 118 2.82 -11.21 -8.06
C ARG A 118 3.18 -11.84 -6.72
N TYR A 119 4.18 -12.73 -6.73
CA TYR A 119 4.68 -13.38 -5.53
C TYR A 119 6.14 -13.02 -5.29
N THR A 120 6.50 -12.89 -4.02
CA THR A 120 7.90 -12.85 -3.58
C THR A 120 8.03 -13.72 -2.33
N LYS A 121 9.14 -14.44 -2.23
CA LYS A 121 9.38 -15.33 -1.09
C LYS A 121 10.23 -14.63 -0.03
N SER A 122 9.76 -14.64 1.21
CA SER A 122 10.60 -14.32 2.37
C SER A 122 11.43 -15.57 2.71
N THR A 123 12.75 -15.50 2.59
CA THR A 123 13.64 -16.64 2.87
C THR A 123 13.79 -16.93 4.36
N ASN A 124 13.63 -15.91 5.21
CA ASN A 124 13.78 -15.97 6.66
C ASN A 124 12.47 -15.62 7.40
N TYR A 125 11.33 -16.05 6.86
CA TYR A 125 10.01 -15.81 7.46
C TYR A 125 9.86 -16.33 8.89
N SER A 126 10.71 -17.28 9.32
CA SER A 126 10.76 -17.78 10.70
C SER A 126 11.25 -16.74 11.71
N ASN A 127 11.97 -15.72 11.23
CA ASN A 127 12.66 -14.75 12.07
C ASN A 127 11.88 -13.42 12.06
N GLY A 128 10.55 -13.46 12.14
CA GLY A 128 9.70 -12.28 12.36
C GLY A 128 9.24 -11.52 11.10
N MET A 129 8.30 -10.59 11.33
CA MET A 129 7.59 -9.84 10.29
C MET A 129 8.50 -8.90 9.47
N GLY A 130 9.55 -8.35 10.09
CA GLY A 130 10.47 -7.40 9.46
C GLY A 130 11.17 -7.99 8.23
N ASN A 131 11.57 -9.26 8.29
CA ASN A 131 12.17 -9.97 7.14
C ASN A 131 11.20 -10.07 5.95
N SER A 132 9.92 -10.31 6.22
CA SER A 132 8.90 -10.42 5.17
C SER A 132 8.63 -9.06 4.52
N ILE A 133 8.57 -7.99 5.31
CA ILE A 133 8.50 -6.62 4.79
C ILE A 133 9.73 -6.33 3.93
N SER A 134 10.94 -6.60 4.44
CA SER A 134 12.19 -6.36 3.71
C SER A 134 12.23 -7.05 2.34
N SER A 135 11.93 -8.35 2.29
CA SER A 135 11.83 -9.11 1.03
C SER A 135 10.77 -8.55 0.09
N GLY A 136 9.64 -8.14 0.65
CA GLY A 136 8.56 -7.48 -0.07
C GLY A 136 9.00 -6.19 -0.76
N ILE A 137 9.56 -5.26 0.01
CA ILE A 137 10.03 -3.95 -0.48
C ILE A 137 11.09 -4.12 -1.56
N LYS A 138 12.03 -5.05 -1.39
CA LYS A 138 13.09 -5.33 -2.38
C LYS A 138 12.55 -5.86 -3.72
N SER A 139 11.32 -6.39 -3.75
CA SER A 139 10.67 -6.92 -4.95
C SER A 139 9.75 -5.92 -5.68
N LEU A 140 9.56 -4.72 -5.11
CA LEU A 140 8.75 -3.68 -5.71
C LEU A 140 9.44 -3.09 -6.94
N SER A 141 8.63 -2.58 -7.87
CA SER A 141 9.16 -1.89 -9.04
C SER A 141 9.84 -0.58 -8.65
N LYS A 142 10.88 -0.18 -9.38
CA LYS A 142 11.62 1.08 -9.14
C LYS A 142 10.76 2.34 -9.32
N ASN A 143 9.64 2.24 -10.02
CA ASN A 143 8.69 3.34 -10.24
C ASN A 143 7.57 3.39 -9.18
N THR A 144 7.69 2.65 -8.08
CA THR A 144 6.69 2.65 -7.00
C THR A 144 6.89 3.90 -6.13
N ASP A 145 5.84 4.72 -6.02
CA ASP A 145 5.86 5.94 -5.20
C ASP A 145 5.51 5.67 -3.73
N GLY A 146 4.71 4.64 -3.47
CA GLY A 146 4.31 4.24 -2.13
C GLY A 146 3.88 2.78 -2.07
N VAL A 147 3.96 2.21 -0.89
CA VAL A 147 3.56 0.83 -0.61
C VAL A 147 2.54 0.81 0.51
N ILE A 148 1.46 0.05 0.34
CA ILE A 148 0.50 -0.27 1.39
C ILE A 148 0.85 -1.64 1.94
N ILE A 149 1.22 -1.71 3.21
CA ILE A 149 1.47 -2.97 3.89
C ILE A 149 0.15 -3.47 4.47
N LEU A 150 -0.26 -4.66 4.03
CA LEU A 150 -1.47 -5.38 4.44
C LEU A 150 -1.05 -6.68 5.13
N LEU A 151 -1.79 -7.07 6.16
CA LEU A 151 -1.61 -8.37 6.80
C LEU A 151 -2.59 -9.38 6.20
N GLY A 152 -2.09 -10.57 5.84
CA GLY A 152 -2.89 -11.60 5.18
C GLY A 152 -4.00 -12.18 6.06
N ASP A 153 -3.88 -12.04 7.38
CA ASP A 153 -4.76 -12.56 8.43
C ASP A 153 -5.81 -11.55 8.91
N MET A 154 -5.97 -10.44 8.19
CA MET A 154 -6.98 -9.41 8.46
C MET A 154 -8.08 -9.40 7.37
N PRO A 155 -8.90 -10.47 7.23
CA PRO A 155 -9.88 -10.60 6.14
C PRO A 155 -11.03 -9.58 6.21
N GLN A 156 -11.21 -8.91 7.34
CA GLN A 156 -12.21 -7.87 7.49
C GLN A 156 -11.78 -6.52 6.88
N THR A 157 -10.49 -6.34 6.57
CA THR A 157 -9.98 -5.11 5.93
C THR A 157 -10.66 -4.89 4.58
N LYS A 158 -11.33 -3.75 4.42
CA LYS A 158 -12.07 -3.41 3.19
C LYS A 158 -11.27 -2.51 2.27
N PHE A 159 -11.53 -2.62 0.97
CA PHE A 159 -10.94 -1.75 -0.06
C PHE A 159 -11.14 -0.25 0.22
N LYS A 160 -12.22 0.12 0.91
CA LYS A 160 -12.50 1.50 1.33
C LYS A 160 -11.40 2.06 2.23
N ASN A 161 -10.90 1.26 3.18
CA ASN A 161 -9.82 1.65 4.09
C ASN A 161 -8.49 1.83 3.34
N ILE A 162 -8.22 0.95 2.37
CA ILE A 162 -7.08 1.06 1.46
C ILE A 162 -7.15 2.38 0.67
N ASN A 163 -8.32 2.68 0.11
CA ASN A 163 -8.51 3.91 -0.68
C ASN A 163 -8.43 5.19 0.16
N ILE A 164 -8.81 5.16 1.44
CA ILE A 164 -8.60 6.31 2.35
C ILE A 164 -7.11 6.62 2.48
N LEU A 165 -6.26 5.61 2.59
CA LEU A 165 -4.80 5.80 2.64
C LEU A 165 -4.26 6.36 1.32
N ILE A 166 -4.65 5.78 0.19
CA ILE A 166 -4.24 6.25 -1.15
C ILE A 166 -4.62 7.72 -1.34
N ASN A 167 -5.86 8.09 -1.01
CA ASN A 167 -6.35 9.45 -1.16
C ASN A 167 -5.70 10.44 -0.19
N SER A 168 -5.16 9.96 0.94
CA SER A 168 -4.42 10.78 1.90
C SER A 168 -2.95 10.96 1.53
N PHE A 169 -2.43 10.13 0.63
CA PHE A 169 -1.04 10.14 0.23
C PHE A 169 -0.75 11.23 -0.79
N ASN A 170 0.06 12.21 -0.39
CA ASN A 170 0.37 13.39 -1.19
C ASN A 170 1.86 13.49 -1.57
N GLN A 171 2.79 13.10 -0.69
CA GLN A 171 4.22 13.15 -0.94
C GLN A 171 4.89 11.81 -0.64
N ASN A 172 5.95 11.51 -1.39
CA ASN A 172 6.70 10.26 -1.28
C ASN A 172 7.42 10.09 0.08
N ASN A 173 7.42 11.11 0.93
CA ASN A 173 7.98 11.09 2.28
C ASN A 173 6.92 11.07 3.39
N ASN A 174 5.64 10.88 3.06
CA ASN A 174 4.58 10.72 4.03
C ASN A 174 4.38 9.25 4.39
N ILE A 175 3.92 9.04 5.62
CA ILE A 175 3.32 7.79 6.09
C ILE A 175 1.83 8.08 6.27
N CYS A 176 0.94 7.23 5.76
CA CYS A 176 -0.49 7.34 6.04
C CYS A 176 -0.95 6.16 6.90
N ILE A 177 -1.66 6.45 7.99
CA ILE A 177 -2.19 5.46 8.93
C ILE A 177 -3.69 5.67 9.15
N LEU A 178 -4.37 4.59 9.52
CA LEU A 178 -5.75 4.63 10.01
C LEU A 178 -5.79 4.52 11.53
N LYS A 179 -6.77 5.19 12.13
CA LYS A 179 -7.03 5.12 13.57
C LYS A 179 -8.50 4.81 13.83
N TYR A 180 -8.74 3.99 14.86
CA TYR A 180 -10.06 3.72 15.39
C TYR A 180 -10.03 3.93 16.91
N ARG A 181 -10.80 4.90 17.39
CA ARG A 181 -10.82 5.34 18.79
C ARG A 181 -9.41 5.65 19.30
N GLY A 182 -8.63 6.36 18.49
CA GLY A 182 -7.26 6.77 18.80
C GLY A 182 -6.19 5.67 18.68
N LYS A 183 -6.57 4.41 18.45
CA LYS A 183 -5.63 3.30 18.23
C LYS A 183 -5.25 3.22 16.76
N THR A 184 -3.95 3.19 16.48
CA THR A 184 -3.43 2.96 15.12
C THR A 184 -3.67 1.52 14.70
N GLY A 185 -4.21 1.34 13.50
CA GLY A 185 -4.45 0.03 12.89
C GLY A 185 -3.76 -0.16 11.54
N ASN A 186 -4.00 -1.33 10.96
CA ASN A 186 -3.60 -1.68 9.60
C ASN A 186 -4.77 -1.48 8.62
N PRO A 187 -4.49 -1.31 7.31
CA PRO A 187 -3.18 -1.24 6.68
C PRO A 187 -2.45 0.08 6.94
N VAL A 188 -1.16 0.13 6.57
CA VAL A 188 -0.33 1.34 6.63
C VAL A 188 0.29 1.61 5.27
N LEU A 189 0.28 2.87 4.82
CA LEU A 189 0.94 3.30 3.59
C LEU A 189 2.26 4.02 3.93
N PHE A 190 3.35 3.55 3.34
CA PHE A 190 4.65 4.22 3.39
C PHE A 190 5.02 4.77 2.02
N GLY A 191 5.41 6.04 1.95
CA GLY A 191 6.01 6.59 0.74
C GLY A 191 7.41 6.03 0.47
N SER A 192 7.85 6.10 -0.79
CA SER A 192 9.11 5.52 -1.27
C SER A 192 10.37 6.05 -0.57
N PHE A 193 10.30 7.20 0.09
CA PHE A 193 11.35 7.71 0.97
C PHE A 193 11.74 6.68 2.06
N TYR A 194 10.78 5.91 2.57
CA TYR A 194 10.99 4.95 3.66
C TYR A 194 11.40 3.55 3.17
N PHE A 195 11.50 3.32 1.86
CA PHE A 195 11.80 1.97 1.36
C PHE A 195 13.18 1.48 1.80
N ASN A 196 14.17 2.36 1.92
CA ASN A 196 15.49 1.98 2.41
C ASN A 196 15.44 1.52 3.88
N ASP A 197 14.62 2.15 4.71
CA ASP A 197 14.46 1.79 6.12
C ASP A 197 13.68 0.48 6.23
N LEU A 198 12.57 0.35 5.49
CA LEU A 198 11.78 -0.87 5.43
C LEU A 198 12.58 -2.07 4.88
N ALA A 199 13.45 -1.85 3.91
CA ALA A 199 14.32 -2.88 3.33
C ALA A 199 15.41 -3.36 4.29
N LYS A 200 15.71 -2.61 5.35
CA LYS A 200 16.68 -2.95 6.39
C LYS A 200 16.04 -3.58 7.63
N LEU A 201 14.71 -3.65 7.69
CA LEU A 201 14.03 -4.31 8.81
C LEU A 201 14.49 -5.76 8.94
N THR A 202 14.72 -6.17 10.18
CA THR A 202 15.09 -7.52 10.59
C THR A 202 14.22 -7.94 11.75
N GLU A 203 14.17 -9.25 12.01
CA GLU A 203 13.49 -9.81 13.18
C GLU A 203 11.99 -9.48 13.21
N ASP A 204 11.42 -9.31 14.40
CA ASP A 204 9.99 -9.06 14.60
C ASP A 204 9.62 -7.57 14.64
N HIS A 205 10.57 -6.70 14.28
CA HIS A 205 10.32 -5.27 14.16
C HIS A 205 9.56 -4.98 12.86
N GLY A 206 8.26 -4.69 12.99
CA GLY A 206 7.44 -4.18 11.90
C GLY A 206 7.69 -2.69 11.62
N GLY A 207 6.87 -2.09 10.76
CA GLY A 207 6.96 -0.66 10.44
C GLY A 207 6.64 0.31 11.58
N LYS A 208 6.25 -0.18 12.77
CA LYS A 208 5.81 0.63 13.91
C LYS A 208 6.86 1.63 14.38
N ASP A 209 8.12 1.21 14.47
CA ASP A 209 9.21 2.08 14.91
C ASP A 209 9.49 3.19 13.88
N ILE A 210 9.38 2.88 12.59
CA ILE A 210 9.48 3.88 11.51
C ILE A 210 8.36 4.92 11.65
N ILE A 211 7.13 4.52 11.96
CA ILE A 211 6.01 5.43 12.19
C ILE A 211 6.30 6.33 13.39
N ASN A 212 6.67 5.75 14.54
CA ASN A 212 6.92 6.48 15.78
C ASN A 212 8.07 7.49 15.66
N ASN A 213 9.09 7.19 14.86
CA ASN A 213 10.22 8.09 14.61
C ASN A 213 9.91 9.19 13.58
N ASN A 214 8.74 9.15 12.93
CA ASN A 214 8.36 10.05 11.84
C ASN A 214 6.95 10.64 12.00
N LEU A 215 6.52 10.91 13.24
CA LEU A 215 5.18 11.45 13.53
C LEU A 215 4.90 12.77 12.79
N GLN A 216 5.90 13.63 12.59
CA GLN A 216 5.77 14.89 11.86
C GLN A 216 5.48 14.72 10.37
N ARG A 217 5.73 13.53 9.81
CA ARG A 217 5.42 13.16 8.41
C ARG A 217 4.28 12.16 8.30
N THR A 218 3.67 11.80 9.43
CA THR A 218 2.59 10.81 9.50
C THR A 218 1.24 11.50 9.41
N ILE A 219 0.50 11.19 8.35
CA ILE A 219 -0.88 11.60 8.15
C ILE A 219 -1.78 10.52 8.75
N SER A 220 -2.60 10.89 9.73
CA SER A 220 -3.55 9.97 10.35
C SER A 220 -4.99 10.28 9.96
N LYS A 221 -5.78 9.25 9.67
CA LYS A 221 -7.22 9.35 9.41
C LYS A 221 -7.99 8.51 10.42
N GLU A 222 -8.90 9.15 11.13
CA GLU A 222 -9.86 8.43 11.98
C GLU A 222 -10.92 7.77 11.09
N VAL A 223 -11.20 6.50 11.34
CA VAL A 223 -12.25 5.73 10.67
C VAL A 223 -13.16 5.11 11.72
N ASN A 224 -14.45 4.96 11.41
CA ASN A 224 -15.38 4.22 12.26
C ASN A 224 -15.44 2.75 11.85
N ASP A 225 -14.28 2.10 11.82
CA ASP A 225 -14.13 0.70 11.42
C ASP A 225 -13.11 0.02 12.34
N SER A 226 -13.58 -0.83 13.24
CA SER A 226 -12.70 -1.56 14.16
C SER A 226 -11.94 -2.69 13.47
N SER A 227 -12.27 -3.05 12.23
CA SER A 227 -11.58 -4.12 11.50
C SER A 227 -10.09 -3.84 11.31
N ILE A 228 -9.69 -2.57 11.35
CA ILE A 228 -8.28 -2.16 11.22
C ILE A 228 -7.41 -2.61 12.41
N LEU A 229 -8.03 -3.04 13.51
CA LEU A 229 -7.37 -3.47 14.74
C LEU A 229 -7.45 -4.98 14.96
N PHE A 230 -8.10 -5.73 14.07
CA PHE A 230 -8.41 -7.14 14.28
C PHE A 230 -7.67 -8.02 13.27
N ASP A 231 -6.73 -8.81 13.77
CA ASP A 231 -6.05 -9.90 13.10
C ASP A 231 -6.44 -11.24 13.74
N ILE A 232 -6.49 -12.29 12.92
CA ILE A 232 -6.78 -13.65 13.41
C ILE A 232 -5.46 -14.25 13.85
N ASP A 233 -5.29 -14.56 15.13
CA ASP A 233 -4.04 -15.14 15.63
C ASP A 233 -4.23 -16.51 16.27
N THR A 234 -5.45 -16.79 16.72
CA THR A 234 -5.85 -18.01 17.43
C THR A 234 -7.14 -18.59 16.85
N PRO A 235 -7.45 -19.87 17.13
CA PRO A 235 -8.73 -20.46 16.78
C PRO A 235 -9.93 -19.70 17.38
N ASP A 236 -9.77 -19.08 18.55
CA ASP A 236 -10.81 -18.30 19.20
C ASP A 236 -11.11 -17.01 18.43
N ASP A 237 -10.08 -16.34 17.89
CA ASP A 237 -10.29 -15.16 17.01
C ASP A 237 -11.07 -15.55 15.75
N LEU A 238 -10.76 -16.70 15.16
CA LEU A 238 -11.49 -17.22 14.01
C LEU A 238 -12.94 -17.53 14.37
N ASN A 239 -13.18 -18.17 15.52
CA ASN A 239 -14.53 -18.44 16.01
C ASN A 239 -15.31 -17.17 16.30
N GLU A 240 -14.69 -16.15 16.91
CA GLU A 240 -15.32 -14.85 17.12
C GLU A 240 -15.79 -14.26 15.78
N LEU A 241 -14.93 -14.31 14.77
CA LEU A 241 -15.24 -13.78 13.45
C LEU A 241 -16.37 -14.54 12.74
N LEU A 242 -16.44 -15.87 12.88
CA LEU A 242 -17.50 -16.70 12.29
C LEU A 242 -18.87 -16.49 12.94
N ASN A 243 -18.90 -16.00 14.18
CA ASN A 243 -20.12 -15.81 14.97
C ASN A 243 -20.66 -14.35 14.94
N ARG A 244 -20.04 -13.46 14.17
CA ARG A 244 -20.52 -12.08 13.94
C ARG A 244 -21.53 -12.02 12.79
#